data_AF-K2RTK0-F1
#
_entry.id   AF-K2RTK0-F1
#
_cell.length_a   1.000
_cell.length_b   1.000
_cell.length_c   1.000
_cell.angle_alpha   90.00
_cell.angle_beta   90.00
_cell.angle_gamma   90.00
#
_symmetry.space_group_name_H-M   'P 1'
#
loop_
_entity.id
_entity.type
_entity.pdbx_description
1 polymer ?
#
loop_
_entity_poly.entity_id
_entity_poly.type
_entity_poly.pdbx_seq_one_letter_code
_entity_poly.pdbx_strand_id
1 'polypeptide(L)'
;MASSAAVPSLMHMLRAKGQLHWDILISNPPYISPRAFVHTTTRSVRNFEPKLALVPPVSDTRPDSCGDVFYPKLLDIADCVLAKLVLFEVADMDQALRVARLAQDRGAWQGIEIWRDEPAAQESPAPSTAVHLDGIRILGRGDGRSVVCWRAEASQWLAHR
;
A
#
# COMPACT_ATOMS: atom_id res chain seq x y z
N MET A 1 -18.92 19.06 36.86
CA MET A 1 -17.93 18.83 35.79
C MET A 1 -18.04 17.38 35.36
N ALA A 2 -18.58 17.11 34.18
CA ALA A 2 -18.66 15.75 33.66
C ALA A 2 -17.29 15.35 33.10
N SER A 3 -16.67 14.32 33.68
CA SER A 3 -15.46 13.70 33.14
C SER A 3 -15.79 13.06 31.81
N SER A 4 -15.28 13.62 30.71
CA SER A 4 -15.31 12.95 29.40
C SER A 4 -14.47 11.68 29.51
N ALA A 5 -15.10 10.51 29.48
CA ALA A 5 -14.36 9.25 29.41
C ALA A 5 -13.61 9.21 28.06
N ALA A 6 -12.28 9.04 28.13
CA ALA A 6 -11.45 8.96 26.93
C ALA A 6 -11.90 7.74 26.10
N VAL A 7 -12.19 7.97 24.81
CA VAL A 7 -12.52 6.89 23.88
C VAL A 7 -11.29 5.97 23.74
N PRO A 8 -11.41 4.66 24.02
CA PRO A 8 -10.30 3.72 23.87
C PRO A 8 -9.80 3.68 22.42
N SER A 9 -8.49 3.47 22.23
CA SER A 9 -7.93 3.32 20.89
C SER A 9 -8.47 2.05 20.20
N LEU A 10 -8.55 2.08 18.87
CA LEU A 10 -8.99 0.92 18.07
C LEU A 10 -8.17 -0.34 18.40
N MET A 11 -6.84 -0.21 18.53
CA MET A 11 -5.96 -1.32 18.86
C MET A 11 -6.25 -1.92 20.23
N HIS A 12 -6.59 -1.08 21.22
CA HIS A 12 -7.02 -1.57 22.54
C HIS A 12 -8.30 -2.40 22.42
N MET A 13 -9.28 -1.91 21.66
CA MET A 13 -10.55 -2.61 21.45
C MET A 13 -10.39 -3.94 20.69
N LEU A 14 -9.58 -3.95 19.62
CA LEU A 14 -9.31 -5.18 18.86
C LEU A 14 -8.62 -6.23 19.72
N ARG A 15 -7.64 -5.82 20.55
CA ARG A 15 -6.97 -6.72 21.48
C ARG A 15 -7.92 -7.28 22.52
N ALA A 16 -8.73 -6.42 23.14
CA ALA A 16 -9.71 -6.84 24.16
C ALA A 16 -10.74 -7.84 23.60
N LYS A 17 -11.04 -7.76 22.29
CA LYS A 17 -11.94 -8.68 21.60
C LYS A 17 -11.25 -9.89 20.95
N GLY A 18 -9.92 -10.01 21.03
CA GLY A 18 -9.17 -11.08 20.37
C GLY A 18 -9.21 -11.02 18.83
N GLN A 19 -9.41 -9.83 18.25
CA GLN A 19 -9.61 -9.61 16.80
C GLN A 19 -8.33 -9.10 16.09
N LEU A 20 -7.16 -9.56 16.54
CA LEU A 20 -5.85 -9.20 15.99
C LEU A 20 -5.35 -10.18 14.92
N HIS A 21 -6.23 -11.00 14.33
CA HIS A 21 -5.84 -11.94 13.28
C HIS A 21 -6.63 -11.62 12.02
N TRP A 22 -6.01 -10.89 11.11
CA TRP A 22 -6.64 -10.50 9.84
C TRP A 22 -6.09 -11.37 8.72
N ASP A 23 -6.97 -11.83 7.84
CA ASP A 23 -6.52 -12.54 6.65
C ASP A 23 -5.89 -11.58 5.64
N ILE A 24 -6.53 -10.43 5.44
CA ILE A 24 -6.14 -9.45 4.43
C ILE A 24 -6.25 -8.03 5.01
N LEU A 25 -5.21 -7.24 4.82
CA LEU A 25 -5.22 -5.79 5.04
C LEU A 25 -5.03 -5.07 3.69
N ILE A 26 -6.04 -4.31 3.27
CA ILE A 26 -6.00 -3.52 2.04
C ILE A 26 -5.97 -2.04 2.40
N SER A 27 -5.15 -1.26 1.70
CA SER A 27 -5.16 0.19 1.85
C SER A 27 -4.87 0.88 0.51
N ASN A 28 -5.68 1.88 0.20
CA ASN A 28 -5.37 2.94 -0.76
C ASN A 28 -5.09 4.21 0.07
N PRO A 29 -3.85 4.39 0.59
CA PRO A 29 -3.51 5.57 1.36
C PRO A 29 -3.30 6.78 0.44
N PRO A 30 -3.36 8.02 0.96
CA PRO A 30 -2.95 9.20 0.19
C PRO A 30 -1.48 9.07 -0.25
N TYR A 31 -1.25 8.80 -1.53
CA TYR A 31 0.07 8.47 -2.08
C TYR A 31 0.66 9.56 -2.99
N ILE A 32 -0.06 10.65 -3.24
CA ILE A 32 0.37 11.72 -4.15
C ILE A 32 1.17 12.76 -3.38
N SER A 33 2.43 12.98 -3.77
CA SER A 33 3.24 14.04 -3.17
C SER A 33 2.61 15.43 -3.39
N PRO A 34 2.83 16.41 -2.50
CA PRO A 34 2.31 17.77 -2.70
C PRO A 34 2.72 18.39 -4.05
N ARG A 35 3.93 18.07 -4.53
CA ARG A 35 4.42 18.50 -5.86
C ARG A 35 3.65 17.82 -6.99
N ALA A 36 3.46 16.51 -6.92
CA ALA A 36 2.70 15.76 -7.93
C ALA A 36 1.22 16.17 -7.97
N PHE A 37 0.63 16.56 -6.83
CA PHE A 37 -0.72 17.10 -6.76
C PHE A 37 -0.87 18.39 -7.59
N VAL A 38 0.12 19.28 -7.57
CA VAL A 38 0.06 20.55 -8.32
C VAL A 38 0.31 20.34 -9.82
N HIS A 39 1.25 19.48 -10.18
CA HIS A 39 1.75 19.36 -11.57
C HIS A 39 1.10 18.26 -12.41
N THR A 40 0.57 17.20 -11.78
CA THR A 40 0.21 15.95 -12.48
C THR A 40 -1.26 15.57 -12.35
N THR A 41 -1.98 16.14 -11.39
CA THR A 41 -3.42 15.85 -11.24
C THR A 41 -4.26 16.71 -12.19
N THR A 42 -5.28 16.10 -12.77
CA THR A 42 -6.24 16.78 -13.63
C THR A 42 -7.00 17.86 -12.84
N ARG A 43 -7.50 18.87 -13.56
CA ARG A 43 -8.22 19.99 -12.96
C ARG A 43 -9.46 19.54 -12.16
N SER A 44 -10.08 18.42 -12.52
CA SER A 44 -11.22 17.83 -11.80
C SER A 44 -10.82 17.27 -10.43
N VAL A 45 -9.76 16.47 -10.36
CA VAL A 45 -9.25 15.90 -9.08
C VAL A 45 -8.90 17.01 -8.09
N ARG A 46 -8.25 18.08 -8.56
CA ARG A 46 -7.88 19.23 -7.69
C ARG A 46 -9.07 19.98 -7.10
N ASN A 47 -10.19 19.99 -7.81
CA ASN A 47 -11.35 20.83 -7.48
C ASN A 47 -12.46 20.06 -6.76
N PHE A 48 -12.55 18.73 -6.95
CA PHE A 48 -13.68 17.93 -6.48
C PHE A 48 -13.30 16.84 -5.47
N GLU A 49 -12.01 16.50 -5.34
CA GLU A 49 -11.59 15.50 -4.36
C GLU A 49 -10.97 16.15 -3.10
N PRO A 50 -11.25 15.59 -1.91
CA PRO A 50 -10.71 16.12 -0.67
C PRO A 50 -9.19 15.93 -0.62
N LYS A 51 -8.44 17.02 -0.45
CA LYS A 51 -6.96 17.00 -0.37
C LYS A 51 -6.40 16.02 0.66
N LEU A 52 -7.12 15.79 1.76
CA LEU A 52 -6.73 14.83 2.81
C LEU A 52 -6.68 13.38 2.32
N ALA A 53 -7.43 13.03 1.28
CA ALA A 53 -7.42 11.70 0.68
C ALA A 53 -6.34 11.54 -0.40
N LEU A 54 -5.68 12.64 -0.78
CA LEU A 54 -4.75 12.69 -1.91
C LEU A 54 -3.32 12.97 -1.49
N VAL A 55 -3.14 13.89 -0.55
CA VAL A 55 -1.83 14.42 -0.18
C VAL A 55 -1.53 14.08 1.28
N PRO A 56 -0.48 13.28 1.54
CA PRO A 56 0.01 13.09 2.89
C PRO A 56 0.44 14.42 3.54
N PRO A 57 0.35 14.53 4.88
CA PRO A 57 0.85 15.70 5.59
C PRO A 57 2.34 15.90 5.29
N VAL A 58 2.72 17.15 4.99
CA VAL A 58 4.08 17.50 4.57
C VAL A 58 5.07 17.16 5.69
N SER A 59 6.09 16.36 5.37
CA SER A 59 7.23 16.12 6.25
C SER A 59 8.39 17.01 5.80
N ASP A 60 8.90 17.86 6.69
CA ASP A 60 9.97 18.84 6.43
C ASP A 60 11.31 18.19 6.02
N THR A 61 11.44 16.87 6.17
CA THR A 61 12.71 16.16 6.04
C THR A 61 13.00 15.66 4.62
N ARG A 62 11.97 15.33 3.82
CA ARG A 62 12.13 14.84 2.43
C ARG A 62 10.87 15.11 1.58
N PRO A 63 10.85 16.20 0.78
CA PRO A 63 9.65 16.59 0.03
C PRO A 63 9.23 15.59 -1.05
N ASP A 64 10.17 14.82 -1.61
CA ASP A 64 9.88 13.89 -2.72
C ASP A 64 9.43 12.49 -2.26
N SER A 65 9.70 12.11 -0.99
CA SER A 65 9.21 10.85 -0.39
C SER A 65 7.99 11.06 0.52
N CYS A 66 7.38 12.24 0.48
CA CYS A 66 6.19 12.56 1.27
C CYS A 66 5.04 11.59 0.96
N GLY A 67 4.93 11.09 -0.28
CA GLY A 67 3.93 10.10 -0.70
C GLY A 67 4.02 8.76 0.03
N ASP A 68 5.17 8.46 0.65
CA ASP A 68 5.43 7.13 1.21
C ASP A 68 5.14 7.03 2.72
N VAL A 69 4.79 8.14 3.38
CA VAL A 69 4.75 8.27 4.85
C VAL A 69 3.78 7.29 5.53
N PHE A 70 2.75 6.83 4.82
CA PHE A 70 1.75 5.92 5.38
C PHE A 70 2.21 4.46 5.35
N TYR A 71 3.05 4.03 4.41
CA TYR A 71 3.38 2.62 4.25
C TYR A 71 4.16 2.02 5.43
N PRO A 72 5.14 2.70 6.05
CA PRO A 72 5.77 2.19 7.28
C PRO A 72 4.74 1.93 8.38
N LYS A 73 3.76 2.84 8.54
CA LYS A 73 2.73 2.71 9.57
C LYS A 73 1.72 1.61 9.25
N LEU A 74 1.36 1.45 7.98
CA LEU A 74 0.50 0.36 7.52
C LEU A 74 1.17 -1.00 7.73
N LEU A 75 2.48 -1.11 7.50
CA LEU A 75 3.25 -2.31 7.81
C LEU A 75 3.27 -2.58 9.33
N ASP A 76 3.47 -1.57 10.17
CA ASP A 76 3.38 -1.75 11.63
C ASP A 76 1.99 -2.23 12.06
N ILE A 77 0.92 -1.72 11.43
CA ILE A 77 -0.45 -2.17 11.67
C ILE A 77 -0.60 -3.62 11.24
N ALA A 78 -0.10 -3.98 10.05
CA ALA A 78 -0.12 -5.34 9.53
C ALA A 78 0.53 -6.33 10.52
N ASP A 79 1.65 -5.94 11.13
CA ASP A 79 2.30 -6.74 12.17
C ASP A 79 1.46 -6.83 13.44
N CYS A 80 0.85 -5.73 13.88
CA CYS A 80 0.02 -5.69 15.08
C CYS A 80 -1.27 -6.52 14.96
N VAL A 81 -1.85 -6.61 13.75
CA VAL A 81 -3.08 -7.37 13.45
C VAL A 81 -2.78 -8.70 12.75
N LEU A 82 -1.51 -9.13 12.78
CA LEU A 82 -1.04 -10.42 12.26
C LEU A 82 -1.61 -10.71 10.86
N ALA A 83 -1.61 -9.69 10.00
CA ALA A 83 -2.15 -9.77 8.66
C ALA A 83 -1.38 -10.83 7.86
N LYS A 84 -2.09 -11.80 7.30
CA LYS A 84 -1.47 -12.85 6.46
C LYS A 84 -1.08 -12.30 5.08
N LEU A 85 -1.85 -11.36 4.56
CA LEU A 85 -1.62 -10.70 3.28
C LEU A 85 -1.90 -9.19 3.39
N VAL A 86 -1.08 -8.39 2.72
CA VAL A 86 -1.32 -6.96 2.52
C VAL A 86 -1.39 -6.61 1.04
N LEU A 87 -2.26 -5.66 0.70
CA LEU A 87 -2.32 -5.03 -0.61
C LEU A 87 -2.36 -3.52 -0.42
N PHE A 88 -1.34 -2.83 -0.93
CA PHE A 88 -1.26 -1.37 -0.86
C PHE A 88 -1.27 -0.76 -2.25
N GLU A 89 -2.17 0.19 -2.48
CA GLU A 89 -2.18 0.99 -3.69
C GLU A 89 -1.02 1.98 -3.70
N VAL A 90 -0.43 2.20 -4.87
CA VAL A 90 0.70 3.10 -5.11
C VAL A 90 0.49 3.91 -6.39
N ALA A 91 1.16 5.06 -6.48
CA ALA A 91 1.04 6.00 -7.57
C ALA A 91 1.66 5.50 -8.88
N ASP A 92 2.85 4.91 -8.79
CA ASP A 92 3.69 4.51 -9.93
C ASP A 92 4.70 3.40 -9.56
N MET A 93 5.51 2.99 -10.54
CA MET A 93 6.52 1.94 -10.37
C MET A 93 7.65 2.33 -9.40
N ASP A 94 8.08 3.59 -9.38
CA ASP A 94 9.16 4.01 -8.50
C ASP A 94 8.71 3.97 -7.04
N GLN A 95 7.48 4.39 -6.76
CA GLN A 95 6.88 4.24 -5.44
C GLN A 95 6.65 2.76 -5.10
N ALA A 96 6.16 1.95 -6.04
CA ALA A 96 5.98 0.52 -5.84
C ALA A 96 7.27 -0.16 -5.37
N LEU A 97 8.40 0.16 -6.01
CA LEU A 97 9.72 -0.39 -5.65
C LEU A 97 10.17 0.07 -4.26
N ARG A 98 9.98 1.35 -3.92
CA ARG A 98 10.32 1.84 -2.56
C ARG A 98 9.47 1.17 -1.49
N VAL A 99 8.17 1.01 -1.73
CA VAL A 99 7.25 0.34 -0.79
C VAL A 99 7.55 -1.16 -0.66
N ALA A 100 7.86 -1.84 -1.77
CA ALA A 100 8.27 -3.24 -1.76
C ALA A 100 9.58 -3.44 -0.99
N ARG A 101 10.57 -2.54 -1.14
CA ARG A 101 11.81 -2.56 -0.35
C ARG A 101 11.55 -2.35 1.14
N LEU A 102 10.66 -1.40 1.52
CA LEU A 102 10.25 -1.24 2.91
C LEU A 102 9.66 -2.52 3.50
N ALA A 103 8.91 -3.30 2.72
CA ALA A 103 8.40 -4.60 3.15
C ALA A 103 9.50 -5.66 3.22
N GLN A 104 10.42 -5.72 2.25
CA GLN A 104 11.57 -6.64 2.27
C GLN A 104 12.44 -6.43 3.53
N ASP A 105 12.74 -5.18 3.87
CA ASP A 105 13.56 -4.82 5.03
C ASP A 105 12.97 -5.28 6.37
N ARG A 106 11.65 -5.54 6.43
CA ARG A 106 11.00 -6.08 7.63
C ARG A 106 11.29 -7.57 7.83
N GLY A 107 11.61 -8.32 6.77
CA GLY A 107 11.89 -9.75 6.82
C GLY A 107 10.70 -10.64 7.24
N ALA A 108 9.51 -10.07 7.41
CA ALA A 108 8.31 -10.78 7.89
C ALA A 108 7.49 -11.43 6.76
N TRP A 109 7.75 -11.06 5.50
CA TRP A 109 6.98 -11.49 4.33
C TRP A 109 7.72 -12.61 3.61
N GLN A 110 7.00 -13.69 3.27
CA GLN A 110 7.54 -14.78 2.49
C GLN A 110 7.65 -14.42 1.00
N GLY A 111 6.71 -13.61 0.50
CA GLY A 111 6.74 -13.15 -0.88
C GLY A 111 6.22 -11.73 -1.02
N ILE A 112 6.77 -11.04 -2.01
CA ILE A 112 6.49 -9.64 -2.32
C ILE A 112 6.38 -9.50 -3.84
N GLU A 113 5.29 -8.87 -4.28
CA GLU A 113 4.97 -8.64 -5.67
C GLU A 113 4.57 -7.20 -5.93
N ILE A 114 4.83 -6.75 -7.16
CA ILE A 114 4.27 -5.51 -7.70
C ILE A 114 3.31 -5.89 -8.82
N TRP A 115 2.06 -5.48 -8.71
CA TRP A 115 1.05 -5.68 -9.74
C TRP A 115 0.91 -4.40 -10.56
N ARG A 116 1.10 -4.55 -11.88
CA ARG A 116 0.93 -3.48 -12.84
C ARG A 116 -0.47 -3.48 -13.43
N ASP A 117 -0.98 -2.30 -13.72
CA ASP A 117 -2.24 -2.09 -14.41
C ASP A 117 -2.03 -1.20 -15.64
N GLU A 118 -2.76 -1.52 -16.71
CA GLU A 118 -2.75 -0.77 -17.97
C GLU A 118 -4.18 -0.35 -18.32
N PRO A 119 -4.65 0.81 -17.83
CA PRO A 119 -6.06 1.20 -17.96
C PRO A 119 -6.51 1.44 -19.40
N ALA A 120 -5.57 1.55 -20.35
CA ALA A 120 -5.83 1.76 -21.77
C ALA A 120 -5.60 0.50 -22.64
N ALA A 121 -5.24 -0.65 -22.05
CA ALA A 121 -4.97 -1.85 -22.82
C ALA A 121 -6.26 -2.38 -23.47
N GLN A 122 -6.28 -2.45 -24.81
CA GLN A 122 -7.12 -3.44 -25.47
C GLN A 122 -6.56 -4.82 -25.14
N GLU A 123 -7.42 -5.75 -24.71
CA GLU A 123 -7.07 -7.13 -24.34
C GLU A 123 -6.08 -7.72 -25.35
N SER A 124 -4.80 -7.71 -25.00
CA SER A 124 -3.75 -8.29 -25.83
C SER A 124 -3.50 -9.72 -25.35
N PRO A 125 -3.52 -10.73 -26.24
CA PRO A 125 -3.42 -12.14 -25.87
C PRO A 125 -2.03 -12.59 -25.42
N ALA A 126 -1.05 -11.69 -25.35
CA ALA A 126 0.32 -12.05 -24.99
C ALA A 126 0.49 -12.12 -23.46
N PRO A 127 0.91 -13.27 -22.90
CA PRO A 127 1.04 -13.45 -21.46
C PRO A 127 1.98 -12.41 -20.88
N SER A 128 1.51 -11.68 -19.86
CA SER A 128 2.30 -10.73 -19.10
C SER A 128 3.50 -11.46 -18.49
N THR A 129 4.69 -11.30 -19.09
CA THR A 129 5.89 -11.96 -18.58
C THR A 129 6.25 -11.37 -17.22
N ALA A 130 6.33 -12.23 -16.20
CA ALA A 130 6.78 -11.82 -14.88
C ALA A 130 8.23 -11.32 -14.96
N VAL A 131 8.48 -10.07 -14.59
CA VAL A 131 9.82 -9.50 -14.52
C VAL A 131 10.29 -9.59 -13.06
N HIS A 132 11.56 -9.93 -12.84
CA HIS A 132 12.15 -9.91 -11.50
C HIS A 132 13.11 -8.73 -11.39
N LEU A 133 12.90 -7.89 -10.39
CA LEU A 133 13.80 -6.77 -10.07
C LEU A 133 14.11 -6.82 -8.58
N ASP A 134 15.39 -6.93 -8.21
CA ASP A 134 15.83 -7.03 -6.81
C ASP A 134 15.11 -8.12 -5.99
N GLY A 135 14.80 -9.26 -6.62
CA GLY A 135 14.05 -10.36 -6.00
C GLY A 135 12.55 -10.12 -5.84
N ILE A 136 12.03 -8.97 -6.28
CA ILE A 136 10.60 -8.66 -6.32
C ILE A 136 10.03 -9.08 -7.66
N ARG A 137 8.92 -9.82 -7.63
CA ARG A 137 8.22 -10.27 -8.83
C ARG A 137 7.22 -9.19 -9.29
N ILE A 138 7.34 -8.76 -10.54
CA ILE A 138 6.51 -7.74 -11.16
C ILE A 138 5.58 -8.41 -12.18
N LEU A 139 4.27 -8.27 -11.97
CA LEU A 139 3.21 -8.90 -12.76
C LEU A 139 2.41 -7.86 -13.56
N GLY A 140 1.67 -8.30 -14.57
CA GLY A 140 0.81 -7.42 -15.38
C GLY A 140 1.58 -6.60 -16.42
N ARG A 141 0.98 -5.51 -16.92
CA ARG A 141 1.52 -4.55 -17.88
C ARG A 141 1.17 -3.12 -17.44
N GLY A 142 1.79 -2.11 -18.04
CA GLY A 142 1.57 -0.72 -17.67
C GLY A 142 2.34 -0.28 -16.42
N ASP A 143 1.70 0.54 -15.58
CA ASP A 143 2.32 1.16 -14.41
C ASP A 143 2.11 0.33 -13.15
N GLY A 144 3.05 0.41 -12.20
CA GLY A 144 2.88 -0.21 -10.89
C GLY A 144 1.71 0.44 -10.14
N ARG A 145 0.73 -0.37 -9.74
CA ARG A 145 -0.47 0.11 -9.02
C ARG A 145 -0.66 -0.51 -7.66
N SER A 146 -0.09 -1.68 -7.41
CA SER A 146 -0.20 -2.29 -6.10
C SER A 146 1.06 -3.03 -5.70
N VAL A 147 1.37 -2.96 -4.40
CA VAL A 147 2.35 -3.82 -3.76
C VAL A 147 1.60 -4.85 -2.94
N VAL A 148 1.87 -6.13 -3.19
CA VAL A 148 1.25 -7.27 -2.51
C VAL A 148 2.32 -8.02 -1.74
N CYS A 149 2.14 -8.19 -0.44
CA CYS A 149 3.05 -8.96 0.39
C CYS A 149 2.26 -10.03 1.15
N TRP A 150 2.83 -11.22 1.32
CA TRP A 150 2.15 -12.30 2.03
C TRP A 150 3.11 -13.10 2.91
N ARG A 151 2.56 -13.64 3.99
CA ARG A 151 3.22 -14.55 4.92
C ARG A 151 2.97 -16.00 4.50
N ALA A 152 3.61 -16.94 5.17
CA ALA A 152 3.57 -18.35 4.78
C ALA A 152 2.17 -18.96 4.76
N GLU A 153 1.31 -18.51 5.65
CA GLU A 153 -0.07 -18.93 5.76
C GLU A 153 -0.90 -18.62 4.51
N ALA A 154 -0.54 -17.55 3.79
CA ALA A 154 -1.23 -17.06 2.60
C ALA A 154 -0.57 -17.53 1.28
N SER A 155 0.58 -18.20 1.33
CA SER A 155 1.30 -18.63 0.10
C SER A 155 0.47 -19.53 -0.81
N GLN A 156 -0.35 -20.41 -0.23
CA GLN A 156 -1.26 -21.27 -1.00
C GLN A 156 -2.34 -20.48 -1.77
N TRP A 157 -2.69 -19.27 -1.34
CA TRP A 157 -3.68 -18.43 -2.03
C TRP A 157 -3.13 -17.85 -3.34
N LEU A 158 -1.81 -17.80 -3.47
CA LEU A 158 -1.10 -17.25 -4.62
C LEU A 158 -0.39 -18.32 -5.45
N ALA A 159 -0.26 -19.55 -4.92
CA ALA A 159 0.41 -20.68 -5.57
C ALA A 159 -0.34 -21.29 -6.78
N HIS A 160 -1.63 -20.99 -6.95
CA HIS A 160 -2.45 -21.49 -8.07
C HIS A 160 -2.51 -20.53 -9.27
N ARG A 161 -1.51 -19.65 -9.43
CA ARG A 161 -1.46 -18.64 -10.51
C ARG A 161 -0.43 -18.97 -11.57
#